data_AF-A0AA90VEY4-F1
#
_entry.id   AF-A0AA90VEY4-F1
#
_cell.length_a   1.000
_cell.length_b   1.000
_cell.length_c   1.000
_cell.angle_alpha   90.00
_cell.angle_beta   90.00
_cell.angle_gamma   90.00
#
_symmetry.space_group_name_H-M   'P 1'
#
loop_
_entity.id
_entity.type
_entity.pdbx_description
1 polymer ?
#
loop_
_entity_poly.entity_id
_entity_poly.type
_entity_poly.pdbx_seq_one_letter_code
_entity_poly.pdbx_strand_id
1 'polypeptide(L)'
;MRTIYLILTFVCCIIAKAETFPYRSIASFNISPASESHCMILDSEGMMWVGTNSGLKSYDGYTVKSYKSNTLSPGILPNNDIRSMAEDHEHNLWLGTRNGLVKINRKTGVFKTYFLPSEDQRIIYHLFVSRDGTLWVGTDGGLSYFNPENESFYTYTSRNAWHIDENGKKQRLNSFSVKCVAEDKNGDLLVGTWSSGLMRLKRGSNVFLSYPKLNDINSAYSLFFDRNHRLWVGTWGYGVLCISNPDNLKNPQYHQYPYATNNFDIFYKFVEDPTTNTLWACTREGICYLDEDQPQADWSKYTQIGGNPLIYCNDICTDGAGNIWLCTQNDGVLQITTPPISLQTVASGKSSECPYHQLRECHTNHRWSMVLAGTQSIRSSALQQIHRCHLL
;
A
#
# COMPACT_ATOMS: atom_id res chain seq x y z
N MET A 1 -0.09 -12.89 73.03
CA MET A 1 1.11 -12.51 72.24
C MET A 1 1.61 -13.77 71.56
N ARG A 2 1.64 -13.98 70.24
CA ARG A 2 1.61 -13.13 69.04
C ARG A 2 0.89 -13.92 67.95
N THR A 3 -0.03 -13.27 67.23
CA THR A 3 -0.70 -13.81 66.04
C THR A 3 0.14 -13.43 64.82
N ILE A 4 0.65 -14.40 64.08
CA ILE A 4 1.41 -14.17 62.83
C ILE A 4 0.40 -14.22 61.68
N TYR A 5 0.12 -13.07 61.07
CA TYR A 5 -0.62 -12.97 59.81
C TYR A 5 0.30 -13.34 58.65
N LEU A 6 0.02 -14.47 57.99
CA LEU A 6 0.63 -14.83 56.72
C LEU A 6 -0.12 -14.09 55.61
N ILE A 7 0.48 -13.01 55.11
CA ILE A 7 -0.02 -12.28 53.94
C ILE A 7 0.37 -13.09 52.71
N LEU A 8 -0.61 -13.74 52.07
CA LEU A 8 -0.47 -14.34 50.75
C LEU A 8 -0.44 -13.21 49.70
N THR A 9 0.75 -12.78 49.29
CA THR A 9 0.90 -11.94 48.09
C THR A 9 0.74 -12.84 46.86
N PHE A 10 -0.46 -12.87 46.30
CA PHE A 10 -0.74 -13.48 45.01
C PHE A 10 -0.12 -12.59 43.92
N VAL A 11 1.12 -12.89 43.52
CA VAL A 11 1.76 -12.24 42.36
C VAL A 11 1.02 -12.73 41.12
N CYS A 12 0.09 -11.90 40.64
CA CYS A 12 -0.53 -12.10 39.34
C CYS A 12 0.54 -11.83 38.28
N CYS A 13 1.29 -12.87 37.91
CA CYS A 13 2.13 -12.83 36.73
C CYS A 13 1.22 -12.69 35.50
N ILE A 14 0.96 -11.46 35.09
CA ILE A 14 0.48 -11.18 33.73
C ILE A 14 1.61 -11.65 32.82
N ILE A 15 1.46 -12.84 32.25
CA ILE A 15 2.29 -13.28 31.13
C ILE A 15 1.86 -12.38 29.98
N ALA A 16 2.50 -11.22 29.84
CA ALA A 16 2.48 -10.48 28.59
C ALA A 16 3.13 -11.41 27.56
N LYS A 17 2.33 -12.11 26.77
CA LYS A 17 2.82 -12.71 25.52
C LYS A 17 3.26 -11.52 24.66
N ALA A 18 4.56 -11.25 24.63
CA ALA A 18 5.10 -10.43 23.56
C ALA A 18 4.73 -11.14 22.25
N GLU A 19 3.88 -10.52 21.44
CA GLU A 19 3.58 -11.04 20.12
C GLU A 19 4.88 -11.05 19.32
N THR A 20 5.44 -12.23 19.14
CA THR A 20 6.64 -12.42 18.33
C THR A 20 6.22 -12.29 16.88
N PHE A 21 6.58 -11.16 16.27
CA PHE A 21 6.40 -10.96 14.84
C PHE A 21 7.23 -11.99 14.06
N PRO A 22 6.62 -12.79 13.16
CA PRO A 22 7.27 -14.00 12.62
C PRO A 22 8.23 -13.73 11.46
N TYR A 23 8.28 -12.50 10.95
CA TYR A 23 9.10 -12.12 9.80
C TYR A 23 10.27 -11.21 10.18
N ARG A 24 11.31 -11.20 9.35
CA ARG A 24 12.43 -10.28 9.53
C ARG A 24 12.00 -8.88 9.09
N SER A 25 12.26 -7.89 9.94
CA SER A 25 12.23 -6.49 9.53
C SER A 25 13.64 -5.91 9.39
N ILE A 26 13.77 -4.94 8.51
CA ILE A 26 14.93 -4.04 8.45
C ILE A 26 14.55 -2.76 9.19
N ALA A 27 15.53 -2.03 9.74
CA ALA A 27 15.27 -0.75 10.38
C ALA A 27 14.48 0.17 9.42
N SER A 28 13.49 0.87 9.97
CA SER A 28 12.79 1.90 9.20
C SER A 28 13.77 2.96 8.74
N PHE A 29 13.55 3.49 7.56
CA PHE A 29 14.27 4.65 7.08
C PHE A 29 13.28 5.76 6.78
N ASN A 30 13.65 6.96 7.22
CA ASN A 30 12.75 8.09 7.09
C ASN A 30 12.97 8.79 5.74
N ILE A 31 12.04 8.55 4.80
CA ILE A 31 12.04 9.21 3.49
C ILE A 31 11.64 10.68 3.62
N SER A 32 10.94 11.07 4.70
CA SER A 32 10.51 12.44 4.90
C SER A 32 10.27 12.79 6.37
N PRO A 33 11.34 13.09 7.13
CA PRO A 33 11.27 13.23 8.59
C PRO A 33 10.45 14.41 9.12
N ALA A 34 10.01 15.31 8.25
CA ALA A 34 9.23 16.49 8.61
C ALA A 34 7.85 16.55 7.93
N SER A 35 7.38 15.46 7.31
CA SER A 35 6.09 15.44 6.62
C SER A 35 5.34 14.14 6.84
N GLU A 36 4.03 14.22 6.76
CA GLU A 36 3.17 13.05 6.83
C GLU A 36 3.15 12.32 5.49
N SER A 37 3.42 11.02 5.49
CA SER A 37 3.31 10.17 4.30
C SER A 37 1.86 9.67 4.14
N HIS A 38 1.33 9.73 2.92
CA HIS A 38 -0.06 9.36 2.62
C HIS A 38 -0.19 8.16 1.69
N CYS A 39 0.72 8.02 0.73
CA CYS A 39 0.67 6.93 -0.25
C CYS A 39 2.08 6.57 -0.72
N MET A 40 2.26 5.34 -1.18
CA MET A 40 3.52 4.79 -1.64
C MET A 40 3.30 3.81 -2.80
N ILE A 41 4.19 3.88 -3.80
CA ILE A 41 4.30 2.86 -4.84
C ILE A 41 5.77 2.49 -5.07
N LEU A 42 5.99 1.24 -5.48
CA LEU A 42 7.21 0.84 -6.17
C LEU A 42 6.88 0.82 -7.66
N ASP A 43 7.62 1.59 -8.43
CA ASP A 43 7.42 1.57 -9.88
C ASP A 43 8.09 0.35 -10.53
N SER A 44 7.79 0.16 -11.80
CA SER A 44 8.33 -0.92 -12.63
C SER A 44 9.86 -0.86 -12.85
N GLU A 45 10.50 0.28 -12.57
CA GLU A 45 11.96 0.48 -12.65
C GLU A 45 12.66 0.22 -11.29
N GLY A 46 11.91 -0.10 -10.24
CA GLY A 46 12.41 -0.37 -8.89
C GLY A 46 12.63 0.88 -8.03
N MET A 47 12.17 2.05 -8.47
CA MET A 47 12.21 3.29 -7.69
C MET A 47 10.97 3.39 -6.81
N MET A 48 11.20 3.76 -5.55
CA MET A 48 10.13 4.01 -4.60
C MET A 48 9.66 5.45 -4.68
N TRP A 49 8.36 5.65 -4.73
CA TRP A 49 7.72 6.95 -4.70
C TRP A 49 6.83 7.06 -3.47
N VAL A 50 6.95 8.18 -2.74
CA VAL A 50 6.13 8.46 -1.56
C VAL A 50 5.49 9.83 -1.71
N GLY A 51 4.15 9.84 -1.69
CA GLY A 51 3.34 11.05 -1.64
C GLY A 51 3.17 11.50 -0.19
N THR A 52 3.45 12.78 0.07
CA THR A 52 3.39 13.36 1.42
C THR A 52 2.48 14.59 1.44
N ASN A 53 2.20 15.12 2.64
CA ASN A 53 1.57 16.44 2.79
C ASN A 53 2.46 17.62 2.35
N SER A 54 3.73 17.35 1.98
CA SER A 54 4.77 18.35 1.67
C SER A 54 5.50 18.07 0.35
N GLY A 55 4.81 17.41 -0.59
CA GLY A 55 5.26 17.10 -1.95
C GLY A 55 5.52 15.62 -2.16
N LEU A 56 6.13 15.31 -3.32
CA LEU A 56 6.52 13.96 -3.70
C LEU A 56 7.98 13.69 -3.31
N LYS A 57 8.26 12.46 -2.89
CA LYS A 57 9.61 11.94 -2.68
C LYS A 57 9.88 10.77 -3.60
N SER A 58 11.10 10.66 -4.11
CA SER A 58 11.60 9.45 -4.78
C SER A 58 12.80 8.90 -4.04
N TYR A 59 12.93 7.58 -3.98
CA TYR A 59 14.04 6.88 -3.34
C TYR A 59 14.53 5.71 -4.21
N ASP A 60 15.80 5.75 -4.58
CA ASP A 60 16.44 4.77 -5.47
C ASP A 60 17.22 3.67 -4.73
N GLY A 61 17.06 3.59 -3.40
CA GLY A 61 17.86 2.70 -2.54
C GLY A 61 19.09 3.37 -1.92
N TYR A 62 19.47 4.57 -2.39
CA TYR A 62 20.64 5.31 -1.91
C TYR A 62 20.31 6.77 -1.58
N THR A 63 19.54 7.43 -2.43
CA THR A 63 19.28 8.87 -2.38
C THR A 63 17.79 9.17 -2.39
N VAL A 64 17.40 10.14 -1.56
CA VAL A 64 16.05 10.70 -1.55
C VAL A 64 16.04 12.00 -2.34
N LYS A 65 15.16 12.11 -3.34
CA LYS A 65 14.88 13.37 -4.04
C LYS A 65 13.51 13.89 -3.68
N SER A 66 13.39 15.22 -3.60
CA SER A 66 12.14 15.91 -3.23
C SER A 66 11.62 16.77 -4.37
N TYR A 67 10.34 16.63 -4.68
CA TYR A 67 9.62 17.43 -5.66
C TYR A 67 8.48 18.16 -4.94
N LYS A 68 8.59 19.48 -4.80
CA LYS A 68 7.54 20.32 -4.22
C LYS A 68 7.49 21.70 -4.86
N SER A 69 6.29 22.25 -4.97
CA SER A 69 6.11 23.66 -5.30
C SER A 69 6.55 24.53 -4.12
N ASN A 70 7.48 25.45 -4.36
CA ASN A 70 7.94 26.44 -3.39
C ASN A 70 8.43 27.70 -4.12
N THR A 71 9.04 28.65 -3.41
CA THR A 71 9.55 29.90 -3.99
C THR A 71 10.64 29.70 -5.05
N LEU A 72 11.45 28.64 -4.93
CA LEU A 72 12.54 28.30 -5.85
C LEU A 72 12.10 27.41 -7.01
N SER A 73 10.97 26.71 -6.86
CA SER A 73 10.42 25.81 -7.88
C SER A 73 8.90 26.01 -7.96
N PRO A 74 8.42 27.19 -8.40
CA PRO A 74 7.00 27.46 -8.44
C PRO A 74 6.31 26.61 -9.50
N GLY A 75 5.14 26.06 -9.17
CA GLY A 75 4.20 25.49 -10.15
C GLY A 75 4.48 24.06 -10.61
N ILE A 76 5.45 23.33 -10.06
CA ILE A 76 5.66 21.92 -10.43
C ILE A 76 4.51 21.01 -9.95
N LEU A 77 3.86 21.38 -8.86
CA LEU A 77 2.67 20.76 -8.29
C LEU A 77 1.60 21.83 -8.02
N PRO A 78 0.32 21.59 -8.34
CA PRO A 78 -0.77 22.52 -8.02
C PRO A 78 -1.10 22.54 -6.52
N ASN A 79 -0.73 21.49 -5.80
CA ASN A 79 -0.77 21.39 -4.35
C ASN A 79 0.28 20.37 -3.90
N ASN A 80 0.95 20.65 -2.78
CA ASN A 80 1.98 19.76 -2.23
C ASN A 80 1.39 18.57 -1.45
N ASP A 81 0.09 18.57 -1.16
CA ASP A 81 -0.58 17.46 -0.48
C ASP A 81 -0.97 16.38 -1.49
N ILE A 82 -0.14 15.33 -1.56
CA ILE A 82 -0.30 14.17 -2.45
C ILE A 82 -1.08 13.07 -1.74
N ARG A 83 -2.19 12.63 -2.34
CA ARG A 83 -3.15 11.71 -1.73
C ARG A 83 -3.21 10.33 -2.37
N SER A 84 -2.85 10.23 -3.65
CA SER A 84 -2.85 8.96 -4.38
C SER A 84 -1.83 9.00 -5.51
N MET A 85 -1.36 7.82 -5.93
CA MET A 85 -0.42 7.68 -7.04
C MET A 85 -0.73 6.42 -7.85
N ALA A 86 -0.42 6.46 -9.14
CA ALA A 86 -0.46 5.29 -10.02
C ALA A 86 0.60 5.43 -11.13
N GLU A 87 1.16 4.31 -11.57
CA GLU A 87 2.01 4.25 -12.76
C GLU A 87 1.14 3.77 -13.94
N ASP A 88 1.22 4.43 -15.10
CA ASP A 88 0.57 3.97 -16.32
C ASP A 88 1.45 3.01 -17.14
N HIS A 89 0.87 2.38 -18.16
CA HIS A 89 1.57 1.42 -19.02
C HIS A 89 2.67 2.05 -19.89
N GLU A 90 2.77 3.37 -19.94
CA GLU A 90 3.84 4.11 -20.63
C GLU A 90 4.96 4.54 -19.66
N HIS A 91 4.90 4.08 -18.39
CA HIS A 91 5.80 4.44 -17.30
C HIS A 91 5.72 5.91 -16.88
N ASN A 92 4.59 6.59 -17.15
CA ASN A 92 4.35 7.88 -16.54
C ASN A 92 3.80 7.69 -15.13
N LEU A 93 4.21 8.58 -14.23
CA LEU A 93 3.72 8.61 -12.86
C LEU A 93 2.58 9.63 -12.75
N TRP A 94 1.43 9.18 -12.27
CA TRP A 94 0.27 10.02 -12.01
C TRP A 94 0.14 10.28 -10.51
N LEU A 95 -0.09 11.54 -10.14
CA LEU A 95 -0.28 11.98 -8.76
C LEU A 95 -1.65 12.62 -8.59
N GLY A 96 -2.43 12.10 -7.66
CA GLY A 96 -3.63 12.75 -7.16
C GLY A 96 -3.26 13.69 -6.03
N THR A 97 -3.59 14.98 -6.16
CA THR A 97 -3.31 15.99 -5.13
C THR A 97 -4.60 16.50 -4.50
N ARG A 98 -4.48 17.32 -3.44
CA ARG A 98 -5.61 18.09 -2.89
C ARG A 98 -6.14 19.16 -3.85
N ASN A 99 -5.49 19.43 -4.98
CA ASN A 99 -5.95 20.39 -5.99
C ASN A 99 -5.59 19.94 -7.42
N GLY A 100 -6.14 18.82 -7.87
CA GLY A 100 -5.98 18.33 -9.24
C GLY A 100 -4.99 17.18 -9.41
N LEU A 101 -4.84 16.78 -10.67
CA LEU A 101 -4.07 15.62 -11.12
C LEU A 101 -2.75 16.09 -11.75
N VAL A 102 -1.66 15.36 -11.51
CA VAL A 102 -0.37 15.64 -12.13
C VAL A 102 0.13 14.40 -12.86
N LYS A 103 0.53 14.54 -14.12
CA LYS A 103 1.29 13.54 -14.87
C LYS A 103 2.77 13.93 -14.86
N ILE A 104 3.63 13.00 -14.47
CA ILE A 104 5.09 13.11 -14.58
C ILE A 104 5.52 12.16 -15.68
N ASN A 105 6.01 12.72 -16.79
CA ASN A 105 6.68 11.91 -17.79
C ASN A 105 8.07 11.55 -17.26
N ARG A 106 8.27 10.28 -16.92
CA ARG A 106 9.49 9.81 -16.25
C ARG A 106 10.75 9.88 -17.11
N LYS A 107 10.60 9.78 -18.43
CA LYS A 107 11.70 9.85 -19.39
C LYS A 107 12.24 11.27 -19.55
N THR A 108 11.36 12.27 -19.48
CA THR A 108 11.70 13.69 -19.70
C THR A 108 11.78 14.51 -18.42
N GLY A 109 11.22 14.01 -17.31
CA GLY A 109 11.09 14.74 -16.05
C GLY A 109 10.03 15.85 -16.06
N VAL A 110 9.20 15.94 -17.12
CA VAL A 110 8.19 16.99 -17.27
C VAL A 110 6.96 16.71 -16.41
N PHE A 111 6.54 17.73 -15.65
CA PHE A 111 5.31 17.74 -14.87
C PHE A 111 4.22 18.46 -15.66
N LYS A 112 3.04 17.83 -15.76
CA LYS A 112 1.86 18.44 -16.39
C LYS A 112 0.65 18.30 -15.48
N THR A 113 0.00 19.42 -15.20
CA THR A 113 -1.18 19.48 -14.34
C THR A 113 -2.47 19.45 -15.15
N TYR A 114 -3.45 18.72 -14.65
CA TYR A 114 -4.82 18.67 -15.14
C TYR A 114 -5.80 18.96 -14.01
N PHE A 115 -6.84 19.72 -14.31
CA PHE A 115 -7.93 20.01 -13.38
C PHE A 115 -9.20 19.33 -13.87
N LEU A 116 -9.91 18.68 -12.95
CA LEU A 116 -11.25 18.15 -13.23
C LEU A 116 -12.27 19.29 -13.20
N PRO A 117 -13.39 19.17 -13.93
CA PRO A 117 -14.26 20.30 -14.23
C PRO A 117 -15.08 20.85 -13.05
N SER A 118 -15.26 20.11 -11.94
CA SER A 118 -16.06 20.57 -10.79
C SER A 118 -15.31 20.57 -9.46
N GLU A 119 -15.77 21.40 -8.52
CA GLU A 119 -15.12 21.61 -7.21
C GLU A 119 -15.12 20.36 -6.32
N ASP A 120 -16.16 19.53 -6.42
CA ASP A 120 -16.22 18.21 -5.75
C ASP A 120 -15.24 17.19 -6.36
N GLN A 121 -14.60 17.54 -7.47
CA GLN A 121 -13.54 16.76 -8.10
C GLN A 121 -12.13 17.33 -7.87
N ARG A 122 -12.01 18.37 -7.04
CA ARG A 122 -10.74 19.05 -6.78
C ARG A 122 -9.72 18.17 -6.04
N ILE A 123 -10.19 17.35 -5.09
CA ILE A 123 -9.35 16.44 -4.31
C ILE A 123 -9.39 15.06 -4.95
N ILE A 124 -8.23 14.53 -5.30
CA ILE A 124 -8.09 13.21 -5.91
C ILE A 124 -7.73 12.18 -4.84
N TYR A 125 -8.72 11.40 -4.40
CA TYR A 125 -8.52 10.40 -3.34
C TYR A 125 -7.93 9.09 -3.86
N HIS A 126 -8.20 8.74 -5.11
CA HIS A 126 -7.77 7.47 -5.68
C HIS A 126 -7.41 7.59 -7.15
N LEU A 127 -6.35 6.91 -7.54
CA LEU A 127 -5.96 6.69 -8.92
C LEU A 127 -5.84 5.20 -9.17
N PHE A 128 -6.35 4.76 -10.32
CA PHE A 128 -6.28 3.36 -10.73
C PHE A 128 -6.05 3.30 -12.23
N VAL A 129 -5.04 2.55 -12.66
CA VAL A 129 -4.82 2.27 -14.09
C VAL A 129 -5.35 0.86 -14.35
N SER A 130 -6.40 0.76 -15.17
CA SER A 130 -6.96 -0.55 -15.57
C SER A 130 -6.05 -1.27 -16.55
N ARG A 131 -6.25 -2.57 -16.72
CA ARG A 131 -5.46 -3.42 -17.63
C ARG A 131 -5.53 -3.00 -19.10
N ASP A 132 -6.52 -2.22 -19.49
CA ASP A 132 -6.58 -1.62 -20.84
C ASP A 132 -5.89 -0.25 -20.95
N GLY A 133 -5.21 0.19 -19.89
CA GLY A 133 -4.45 1.45 -19.83
C GLY A 133 -5.28 2.67 -19.46
N THR A 134 -6.59 2.52 -19.19
CA THR A 134 -7.43 3.65 -18.79
C THR A 134 -7.07 4.13 -17.39
N LEU A 135 -6.79 5.43 -17.25
CA LEU A 135 -6.61 6.05 -15.94
C LEU A 135 -7.96 6.46 -15.36
N TRP A 136 -8.34 5.81 -14.26
CA TRP A 136 -9.51 6.08 -13.46
C TRP A 136 -9.17 6.98 -12.27
N VAL A 137 -10.05 7.94 -12.01
CA VAL A 137 -9.87 9.00 -11.01
C VAL A 137 -11.08 9.01 -10.08
N GLY A 138 -10.83 8.79 -8.78
CA GLY A 138 -11.85 8.82 -7.73
C GLY A 138 -11.81 10.11 -6.92
N THR A 139 -12.95 10.80 -6.83
CA THR A 139 -13.12 12.07 -6.11
C THR A 139 -14.40 12.09 -5.28
N ASP A 140 -14.69 13.20 -4.58
CA ASP A 140 -15.98 13.37 -3.90
C ASP A 140 -17.15 13.58 -4.90
N GLY A 141 -16.85 14.00 -6.13
CA GLY A 141 -17.80 14.13 -7.24
C GLY A 141 -18.01 12.84 -8.04
N GLY A 142 -17.48 11.70 -7.59
CA GLY A 142 -17.68 10.40 -8.20
C GLY A 142 -16.48 9.87 -8.99
N LEU A 143 -16.78 8.99 -9.96
CA LEU A 143 -15.77 8.32 -10.79
C LEU A 143 -15.61 9.04 -12.12
N SER A 144 -14.37 9.30 -12.50
CA SER A 144 -13.99 9.81 -13.84
C SER A 144 -12.92 8.95 -14.47
N TYR A 145 -12.77 9.02 -15.79
CA TYR A 145 -11.58 8.55 -16.49
C TYR A 145 -10.97 9.65 -17.35
N PHE A 146 -9.65 9.59 -17.54
CA PHE A 146 -8.89 10.49 -18.39
C PHE A 146 -8.90 10.01 -19.83
N ASN A 147 -9.26 10.89 -20.77
CA ASN A 147 -9.14 10.65 -22.20
C ASN A 147 -7.83 11.27 -22.71
N PRO A 148 -6.84 10.46 -23.16
CA PRO A 148 -5.57 10.97 -23.63
C PRO A 148 -5.63 11.66 -24.99
N GLU A 149 -6.64 11.40 -25.83
CA GLU A 149 -6.72 11.97 -27.20
C GLU A 149 -6.94 13.48 -27.20
N ASN A 150 -7.73 13.97 -26.24
CA ASN A 150 -8.09 15.37 -26.10
C ASN A 150 -7.81 15.94 -24.70
N GLU A 151 -7.12 15.16 -23.86
CA GLU A 151 -6.72 15.50 -22.50
C GLU A 151 -7.88 15.97 -21.62
N SER A 152 -9.05 15.33 -21.78
CA SER A 152 -10.27 15.66 -21.05
C SER A 152 -10.67 14.56 -20.06
N PHE A 153 -11.66 14.84 -19.21
CA PHE A 153 -12.21 13.87 -18.28
C PHE A 153 -13.66 13.55 -18.63
N TYR A 154 -13.98 12.27 -18.67
CA TYR A 154 -15.36 11.81 -18.68
C TYR A 154 -15.76 11.43 -17.25
N THR A 155 -16.79 12.09 -16.72
CA THR A 155 -17.30 11.84 -15.37
C THR A 155 -18.68 11.19 -15.42
N TYR A 156 -18.87 10.14 -14.63
CA TYR A 156 -20.18 9.53 -14.44
C TYR A 156 -21.01 10.37 -13.47
N THR A 157 -22.14 10.89 -13.95
CA THR A 157 -23.04 11.80 -13.21
C THR A 157 -24.49 11.38 -13.41
N SER A 158 -25.42 12.05 -12.69
CA SER A 158 -26.86 11.87 -12.88
C SER A 158 -27.34 12.12 -14.33
N ARG A 159 -26.57 12.87 -15.14
CA ARG A 159 -26.91 13.19 -16.53
C ARG A 159 -26.66 12.04 -17.49
N ASN A 160 -25.59 11.28 -17.28
CA ASN A 160 -25.09 10.28 -18.25
C ASN A 160 -25.01 8.85 -17.70
N ALA A 161 -25.31 8.63 -16.43
CA ALA A 161 -25.19 7.31 -15.79
C ALA A 161 -26.45 6.91 -15.02
N TRP A 162 -26.58 5.61 -14.82
CA TRP A 162 -27.68 4.97 -14.09
C TRP A 162 -27.14 4.17 -12.91
N HIS A 163 -27.96 4.07 -11.88
CA HIS A 163 -27.72 3.26 -10.70
C HIS A 163 -28.86 2.24 -10.58
N ILE A 164 -28.53 0.99 -10.31
CA ILE A 164 -29.49 -0.08 -9.98
C ILE A 164 -29.16 -0.54 -8.56
N ASP A 165 -30.12 -0.43 -7.65
CA ASP A 165 -29.95 -0.85 -6.27
C ASP A 165 -30.02 -2.38 -6.08
N GLU A 166 -29.79 -2.85 -4.85
CA GLU A 166 -29.83 -4.28 -4.47
C GLU A 166 -31.19 -4.95 -4.77
N ASN A 167 -32.27 -4.18 -4.87
CA ASN A 167 -33.62 -4.65 -5.18
C ASN A 167 -33.94 -4.59 -6.68
N GLY A 168 -33.00 -4.15 -7.52
CA GLY A 168 -33.17 -4.02 -8.96
C GLY A 168 -33.86 -2.72 -9.41
N LYS A 169 -34.09 -1.76 -8.51
CA LYS A 169 -34.69 -0.47 -8.88
C LYS A 169 -33.66 0.38 -9.61
N LYS A 170 -33.99 0.76 -10.85
CA LYS A 170 -33.17 1.64 -11.68
C LYS A 170 -33.50 3.11 -11.45
N GLN A 171 -32.49 3.92 -11.23
CA GLN A 171 -32.60 5.37 -11.06
C GLN A 171 -31.38 6.09 -11.64
N ARG A 172 -31.42 7.43 -11.70
CA ARG A 172 -30.23 8.22 -12.08
C ARG A 172 -29.16 8.08 -11.00
N LEU A 173 -27.90 8.09 -11.43
CA LEU A 173 -26.77 8.02 -10.51
C LEU A 173 -26.75 9.27 -9.63
N ASN A 174 -26.83 9.08 -8.31
CA ASN A 174 -26.66 10.17 -7.34
C ASN A 174 -25.18 10.53 -7.19
N SER A 175 -24.86 11.65 -6.54
CA SER A 175 -23.46 11.93 -6.17
C SER A 175 -22.98 10.93 -5.11
N PHE A 176 -21.72 10.51 -5.19
CA PHE A 176 -21.05 9.61 -4.26
C PHE A 176 -19.55 9.90 -4.25
N SER A 177 -18.92 9.68 -3.10
CA SER A 177 -17.47 9.85 -2.95
C SER A 177 -16.75 8.52 -3.18
N VAL A 178 -15.86 8.48 -4.17
CA VAL A 178 -15.06 7.30 -4.51
C VAL A 178 -13.79 7.28 -3.66
N LYS A 179 -13.55 6.16 -2.97
CA LYS A 179 -12.37 5.95 -2.13
C LYS A 179 -11.43 4.88 -2.67
N CYS A 180 -11.96 3.90 -3.40
CA CYS A 180 -11.15 2.87 -4.04
C CYS A 180 -11.79 2.36 -5.32
N VAL A 181 -10.96 1.90 -6.25
CA VAL A 181 -11.37 1.20 -7.46
C VAL A 181 -10.52 -0.05 -7.62
N ALA A 182 -11.16 -1.18 -7.91
CA ALA A 182 -10.50 -2.43 -8.27
C ALA A 182 -11.10 -2.99 -9.57
N GLU A 183 -10.34 -3.74 -10.34
CA GLU A 183 -10.80 -4.37 -11.59
C GLU A 183 -10.91 -5.89 -11.41
N ASP A 184 -12.06 -6.46 -11.76
CA ASP A 184 -12.26 -7.92 -11.74
C ASP A 184 -11.59 -8.59 -12.96
N LYS A 185 -11.62 -9.92 -13.08
CA LYS A 185 -11.02 -10.63 -14.24
C LYS A 185 -11.70 -10.38 -15.59
N ASN A 186 -12.93 -9.87 -15.59
CA ASN A 186 -13.71 -9.56 -16.79
C ASN A 186 -13.49 -8.12 -17.28
N GLY A 187 -12.85 -7.30 -16.45
CA GLY A 187 -12.64 -5.87 -16.71
C GLY A 187 -13.78 -4.99 -16.22
N ASP A 188 -14.69 -5.54 -15.41
CA ASP A 188 -15.64 -4.71 -14.67
C ASP A 188 -14.91 -4.03 -13.50
N LEU A 189 -15.34 -2.81 -13.20
CA LEU A 189 -14.79 -2.07 -12.08
C LEU A 189 -15.67 -2.22 -10.85
N LEU A 190 -15.03 -2.47 -9.73
CA LEU A 190 -15.62 -2.38 -8.41
C LEU A 190 -15.22 -1.03 -7.81
N VAL A 191 -16.21 -0.30 -7.33
CA VAL A 191 -16.07 1.06 -6.85
C VAL A 191 -16.44 1.07 -5.37
N GLY A 192 -15.43 1.28 -4.55
CA GLY A 192 -15.56 1.47 -3.12
C GLY A 192 -15.86 2.94 -2.82
N THR A 193 -16.83 3.17 -1.95
CA THR A 193 -17.29 4.53 -1.63
C THR A 193 -17.24 4.83 -0.14
N TRP A 194 -17.26 6.13 0.18
CA TRP A 194 -17.32 6.62 1.56
C TRP A 194 -18.57 6.11 2.31
N SER A 195 -19.75 6.21 1.68
CA SER A 195 -21.03 5.91 2.33
C SER A 195 -22.17 5.51 1.37
N SER A 196 -21.85 5.12 0.15
CA SER A 196 -22.83 4.70 -0.88
C SER A 196 -22.75 3.20 -1.19
N GLY A 197 -21.97 2.46 -0.42
CA GLY A 197 -21.73 1.02 -0.56
C GLY A 197 -20.65 0.68 -1.56
N LEU A 198 -20.56 -0.61 -1.85
CA LEU A 198 -19.79 -1.15 -2.95
C LEU A 198 -20.68 -1.17 -4.20
N MET A 199 -20.12 -0.73 -5.33
CA MET A 199 -20.81 -0.75 -6.63
C MET A 199 -19.97 -1.46 -7.68
N ARG A 200 -20.61 -2.11 -8.65
CA ARG A 200 -19.97 -2.64 -9.86
C ARG A 200 -20.37 -1.81 -11.07
N LEU A 201 -19.40 -1.28 -11.80
CA LEU A 201 -19.57 -0.66 -13.11
C LEU A 201 -19.17 -1.68 -14.18
N LYS A 202 -20.15 -2.09 -15.01
CA LYS A 202 -19.87 -3.03 -16.10
C LYS A 202 -19.01 -2.38 -17.17
N ARG A 203 -18.03 -3.11 -17.69
CA ARG A 203 -17.12 -2.61 -18.74
C ARG A 203 -17.90 -2.08 -19.94
N GLY A 204 -17.53 -0.88 -20.41
CA GLY A 204 -18.18 -0.21 -21.54
C GLY A 204 -19.62 0.26 -21.27
N SER A 205 -20.11 0.14 -20.04
CA SER A 205 -21.45 0.58 -19.66
C SER A 205 -21.42 1.91 -18.91
N ASN A 206 -22.61 2.47 -18.69
CA ASN A 206 -22.87 3.60 -17.80
C ASN A 206 -23.80 3.23 -16.63
N VAL A 207 -23.83 1.94 -16.27
CA VAL A 207 -24.72 1.41 -15.24
C VAL A 207 -23.90 0.91 -14.06
N PHE A 208 -24.15 1.50 -12.89
CA PHE A 208 -23.61 1.08 -11.60
C PHE A 208 -24.61 0.16 -10.91
N LEU A 209 -24.17 -1.03 -10.53
CA LEU A 209 -24.97 -2.01 -9.80
C LEU A 209 -24.50 -2.03 -8.34
N SER A 210 -25.39 -1.78 -7.38
CA SER A 210 -25.02 -1.85 -5.97
C SER A 210 -24.97 -3.29 -5.47
N TYR A 211 -23.98 -3.54 -4.61
CA TYR A 211 -24.02 -4.69 -3.72
C TYR A 211 -24.97 -4.41 -2.55
N PRO A 212 -25.48 -5.47 -1.89
CA PRO A 212 -26.19 -5.34 -0.63
C PRO A 212 -25.44 -4.49 0.38
N LYS A 213 -26.18 -3.74 1.21
CA LYS A 213 -25.61 -2.89 2.26
C LYS A 213 -24.57 -3.64 3.11
N LEU A 214 -23.37 -3.07 3.24
CA LEU A 214 -22.22 -3.73 3.90
C LEU A 214 -22.16 -3.52 5.42
N ASN A 215 -22.50 -2.30 5.87
CA ASN A 215 -22.46 -1.86 7.26
C ASN A 215 -23.36 -0.63 7.42
N ASP A 216 -23.54 -0.11 8.64
CA ASP A 216 -24.53 0.94 8.92
C ASP A 216 -24.34 2.21 8.08
N ILE A 217 -23.09 2.66 7.91
CA ILE A 217 -22.72 3.81 7.05
C ILE A 217 -22.57 3.43 5.57
N ASN A 218 -22.65 2.13 5.26
CA ASN A 218 -22.44 1.56 3.94
C ASN A 218 -21.08 1.96 3.31
N SER A 219 -20.00 1.85 4.07
CA SER A 219 -18.64 2.18 3.60
C SER A 219 -17.95 0.98 2.94
N ALA A 220 -17.23 1.25 1.86
CA ALA A 220 -16.29 0.35 1.21
C ALA A 220 -15.03 1.16 0.89
N TYR A 221 -14.10 1.23 1.84
CA TYR A 221 -12.98 2.17 1.81
C TYR A 221 -11.82 1.69 0.95
N SER A 222 -11.49 0.40 1.04
CA SER A 222 -10.41 -0.24 0.27
C SER A 222 -10.88 -1.57 -0.29
N LEU A 223 -10.41 -1.92 -1.48
CA LEU A 223 -10.82 -3.10 -2.23
C LEU A 223 -9.61 -3.87 -2.73
N PHE A 224 -9.66 -5.20 -2.64
CA PHE A 224 -8.60 -6.06 -3.15
C PHE A 224 -9.15 -7.41 -3.59
N PHE A 225 -8.80 -7.84 -4.80
CA PHE A 225 -9.04 -9.21 -5.23
C PHE A 225 -7.83 -10.07 -4.89
N ASP A 226 -8.06 -11.18 -4.21
CA ASP A 226 -7.02 -12.20 -4.01
C ASP A 226 -6.90 -13.16 -5.20
N ARG A 227 -5.89 -14.03 -5.17
CA ARG A 227 -5.67 -15.09 -6.17
C ARG A 227 -6.85 -16.05 -6.35
N ASN A 228 -7.70 -16.21 -5.35
CA ASN A 228 -8.88 -17.07 -5.36
C ASN A 228 -10.12 -16.37 -5.92
N HIS A 229 -9.96 -15.13 -6.40
CA HIS A 229 -11.03 -14.29 -6.93
C HIS A 229 -12.11 -13.94 -5.89
N ARG A 230 -11.74 -13.89 -4.61
CA ARG A 230 -12.58 -13.30 -3.57
C ARG A 230 -12.22 -11.82 -3.45
N LEU A 231 -13.21 -11.04 -3.06
CA LEU A 231 -13.06 -9.61 -2.88
C LEU A 231 -12.98 -9.28 -1.39
N TRP A 232 -11.84 -8.75 -0.99
CA TRP A 232 -11.60 -8.17 0.33
C TRP A 232 -12.04 -6.71 0.32
N VAL A 233 -12.83 -6.34 1.32
CA VAL A 233 -13.34 -4.98 1.49
C VAL A 233 -12.96 -4.49 2.87
N GLY A 234 -12.07 -3.50 2.92
CA GLY A 234 -11.81 -2.71 4.10
C GLY A 234 -12.90 -1.67 4.28
N THR A 235 -13.46 -1.58 5.48
CA THR A 235 -14.54 -0.62 5.80
C THR A 235 -14.01 0.52 6.67
N TRP A 236 -14.81 1.56 6.85
CA TRP A 236 -14.49 2.68 7.74
C TRP A 236 -15.15 2.48 9.11
N GLY A 237 -14.43 1.83 10.03
CA GLY A 237 -14.88 1.62 11.42
C GLY A 237 -15.66 0.32 11.65
N TYR A 238 -15.73 -0.57 10.65
CA TYR A 238 -16.44 -1.85 10.71
C TYR A 238 -15.53 -3.05 10.36
N GLY A 239 -14.21 -2.86 10.43
CA GLY A 239 -13.22 -3.90 10.15
C GLY A 239 -13.15 -4.30 8.67
N VAL A 240 -12.95 -5.59 8.45
CA VAL A 240 -12.78 -6.18 7.12
C VAL A 240 -13.82 -7.28 6.87
N LEU A 241 -14.32 -7.31 5.64
CA LEU A 241 -15.17 -8.38 5.14
C LEU A 241 -14.57 -8.99 3.88
N CYS A 242 -14.82 -10.27 3.69
CA CYS A 242 -14.48 -11.02 2.48
C CYS A 242 -15.77 -11.43 1.77
N ILE A 243 -15.80 -11.23 0.46
CA ILE A 243 -16.90 -11.58 -0.43
C ILE A 243 -16.42 -12.73 -1.31
N SER A 244 -16.91 -13.93 -1.05
CA SER A 244 -16.41 -15.15 -1.71
C SER A 244 -17.02 -15.41 -3.08
N ASN A 245 -18.20 -14.83 -3.37
CA ASN A 245 -18.84 -14.91 -4.68
C ASN A 245 -19.15 -13.51 -5.23
N PRO A 246 -18.13 -12.67 -5.48
CA PRO A 246 -18.34 -11.27 -5.83
C PRO A 246 -19.11 -11.07 -7.13
N ASP A 247 -19.14 -12.07 -8.02
CA ASP A 247 -19.87 -12.02 -9.29
C ASP A 247 -21.39 -12.19 -9.15
N ASN A 248 -21.86 -12.76 -8.04
CA ASN A 248 -23.29 -12.88 -7.77
C ASN A 248 -23.79 -11.71 -6.93
N LEU A 249 -24.13 -10.59 -7.58
CA LEU A 249 -24.58 -9.38 -6.88
C LEU A 249 -25.85 -9.59 -6.02
N LYS A 250 -26.69 -10.59 -6.33
CA LYS A 250 -27.88 -10.90 -5.53
C LYS A 250 -27.56 -11.66 -4.26
N ASN A 251 -26.50 -12.46 -4.26
CA ASN A 251 -26.09 -13.26 -3.11
C ASN A 251 -24.56 -13.45 -3.11
N PRO A 252 -23.79 -12.39 -2.79
CA PRO A 252 -22.34 -12.37 -2.99
C PRO A 252 -21.53 -13.13 -1.91
N GLN A 253 -22.21 -13.74 -0.92
CA GLN A 253 -21.63 -14.55 0.16
C GLN A 253 -20.57 -13.81 0.99
N TYR A 254 -21.05 -13.16 2.07
CA TYR A 254 -20.23 -12.34 2.96
C TYR A 254 -19.64 -13.16 4.12
N HIS A 255 -18.37 -12.91 4.42
CA HIS A 255 -17.72 -13.32 5.66
C HIS A 255 -17.13 -12.10 6.36
N GLN A 256 -17.74 -11.69 7.46
CA GLN A 256 -17.28 -10.57 8.28
C GLN A 256 -16.30 -11.08 9.34
N TYR A 257 -15.12 -10.47 9.41
CA TYR A 257 -14.16 -10.78 10.46
C TYR A 257 -14.48 -10.01 11.75
N PRO A 258 -14.17 -10.58 12.93
CA PRO A 258 -14.35 -9.89 14.20
C PRO A 258 -13.55 -8.58 14.25
N TYR A 259 -14.21 -7.51 14.69
CA TYR A 259 -13.59 -6.21 14.91
C TYR A 259 -14.09 -5.59 16.20
N ALA A 260 -13.31 -4.67 16.75
CA ALA A 260 -13.71 -3.84 17.87
C ALA A 260 -13.59 -2.38 17.45
N THR A 261 -14.57 -1.57 17.80
CA THR A 261 -14.58 -0.14 17.48
C THR A 261 -13.32 0.52 18.02
N ASN A 262 -12.67 1.31 17.17
CA ASN A 262 -11.39 1.94 17.39
C ASN A 262 -10.20 0.99 17.62
N ASN A 263 -10.28 -0.24 17.12
CA ASN A 263 -9.20 -1.23 17.26
C ASN A 263 -9.14 -2.16 16.03
N PHE A 264 -8.29 -1.81 15.06
CA PHE A 264 -8.17 -2.49 13.76
C PHE A 264 -9.51 -2.57 13.02
N ASP A 265 -10.23 -1.45 12.99
CA ASP A 265 -11.54 -1.32 12.37
C ASP A 265 -11.53 -0.51 11.06
N ILE A 266 -10.37 0.03 10.68
CA ILE A 266 -10.16 0.77 9.43
C ILE A 266 -8.97 0.17 8.68
N PHE A 267 -9.24 -0.40 7.51
CA PHE A 267 -8.24 -1.02 6.64
C PHE A 267 -7.98 -0.11 5.44
N TYR A 268 -6.77 0.40 5.29
CA TYR A 268 -6.43 1.37 4.25
C TYR A 268 -6.07 0.72 2.92
N LYS A 269 -5.37 -0.42 2.95
CA LYS A 269 -4.99 -1.15 1.74
C LYS A 269 -4.62 -2.60 2.07
N PHE A 270 -4.76 -3.46 1.07
CA PHE A 270 -4.36 -4.86 1.11
C PHE A 270 -3.32 -5.16 0.04
N VAL A 271 -2.47 -6.14 0.31
CA VAL A 271 -1.61 -6.79 -0.68
C VAL A 271 -1.52 -8.28 -0.39
N GLU A 272 -1.24 -9.07 -1.42
CA GLU A 272 -0.97 -10.49 -1.29
C GLU A 272 0.52 -10.71 -1.54
N ASP A 273 1.21 -11.39 -0.63
CA ASP A 273 2.59 -11.80 -0.87
C ASP A 273 2.59 -13.04 -1.78
N PRO A 274 3.14 -12.95 -3.00
CA PRO A 274 3.21 -14.11 -3.90
C PRO A 274 4.20 -15.18 -3.41
N THR A 275 5.08 -14.88 -2.45
CA THR A 275 6.10 -15.83 -1.97
C THR A 275 5.53 -16.76 -0.91
N THR A 276 4.89 -16.22 0.12
CA THR A 276 4.31 -17.03 1.20
C THR A 276 2.82 -17.28 1.04
N ASN A 277 2.19 -16.75 0.00
CA ASN A 277 0.75 -16.84 -0.21
C ASN A 277 -0.08 -16.28 0.97
N THR A 278 0.44 -15.28 1.68
CA THR A 278 -0.26 -14.64 2.79
C THR A 278 -0.85 -13.30 2.36
N LEU A 279 -2.00 -12.96 2.93
CA LEU A 279 -2.65 -11.69 2.72
C LEU A 279 -2.19 -10.71 3.81
N TRP A 280 -1.88 -9.49 3.40
CA TRP A 280 -1.44 -8.42 4.29
C TRP A 280 -2.35 -7.21 4.14
N ALA A 281 -2.49 -6.45 5.22
CA ALA A 281 -3.21 -5.19 5.19
C ALA A 281 -2.57 -4.17 6.11
N CYS A 282 -2.68 -2.89 5.74
CA CYS A 282 -2.37 -1.78 6.63
C CYS A 282 -3.66 -1.18 7.21
N THR A 283 -3.58 -0.75 8.47
CA THR A 283 -4.71 -0.21 9.23
C THR A 283 -4.31 1.08 9.95
N ARG A 284 -5.29 1.74 10.58
CA ARG A 284 -5.03 2.90 11.44
C ARG A 284 -4.14 2.56 12.63
N GLU A 285 -4.27 1.36 13.20
CA GLU A 285 -3.55 0.96 14.42
C GLU A 285 -2.21 0.27 14.13
N GLY A 286 -2.03 -0.27 12.92
CA GLY A 286 -0.85 -1.06 12.61
C GLY A 286 -0.95 -1.82 11.29
N ILE A 287 -0.48 -3.05 11.32
CA ILE A 287 -0.62 -3.99 10.20
C ILE A 287 -1.35 -5.25 10.63
N CYS A 288 -1.95 -5.90 9.65
CA CYS A 288 -2.49 -7.23 9.80
C CYS A 288 -1.87 -8.14 8.74
N TYR A 289 -1.70 -9.42 9.08
CA TYR A 289 -1.53 -10.46 8.05
C TYR A 289 -2.39 -11.67 8.37
N LEU A 290 -2.75 -12.40 7.33
CA LEU A 290 -3.59 -13.58 7.34
C LEU A 290 -2.90 -14.67 6.51
N ASP A 291 -2.61 -15.80 7.16
CA ASP A 291 -2.20 -17.03 6.50
C ASP A 291 -3.40 -17.98 6.45
N GLU A 292 -4.02 -18.05 5.28
CA GLU A 292 -5.28 -18.77 5.07
C GLU A 292 -5.13 -20.29 5.05
N ASP A 293 -3.91 -20.78 4.84
CA ASP A 293 -3.62 -22.20 4.86
C ASP A 293 -3.62 -22.75 6.30
N GLN A 294 -3.68 -21.88 7.31
CA GLN A 294 -3.77 -22.27 8.73
C GLN A 294 -5.20 -22.64 9.14
N PRO A 295 -5.38 -23.68 9.97
CA PRO A 295 -6.68 -23.96 10.58
C PRO A 295 -7.17 -22.77 11.42
N GLN A 296 -8.42 -22.35 11.21
CA GLN A 296 -9.02 -21.19 11.90
C GLN A 296 -8.25 -19.87 11.66
N ALA A 297 -7.69 -19.70 10.46
CA ALA A 297 -7.00 -18.48 10.07
C ALA A 297 -7.82 -17.22 10.40
N ASP A 298 -7.20 -16.33 11.18
CA ASP A 298 -7.72 -15.00 11.50
C ASP A 298 -6.58 -13.98 11.35
N TRP A 299 -6.95 -12.71 11.25
CA TRP A 299 -6.01 -11.62 11.09
C TRP A 299 -5.13 -11.48 12.33
N SER A 300 -3.85 -11.77 12.17
CA SER A 300 -2.82 -11.48 13.16
C SER A 300 -2.49 -9.99 13.08
N LYS A 301 -2.63 -9.27 14.21
CA LYS A 301 -2.59 -7.80 14.28
C LYS A 301 -1.34 -7.35 15.01
N TYR A 302 -0.62 -6.37 14.47
CA TYR A 302 0.63 -5.88 15.06
C TYR A 302 0.65 -4.35 15.05
N THR A 303 0.87 -3.74 16.22
CA THR A 303 0.98 -2.28 16.40
C THR A 303 2.43 -1.78 16.36
N GLN A 304 3.41 -2.70 16.43
CA GLN A 304 4.83 -2.41 16.36
C GLN A 304 5.65 -3.60 15.87
N ILE A 305 6.81 -3.35 15.25
CA ILE A 305 7.79 -4.37 14.87
C ILE A 305 9.20 -3.89 15.23
N GLY A 306 9.93 -4.69 16.02
CA GLY A 306 11.33 -4.40 16.35
C GLY A 306 11.53 -3.03 17.01
N GLY A 307 10.54 -2.56 17.79
CA GLY A 307 10.54 -1.23 18.42
C GLY A 307 10.06 -0.07 17.53
N ASN A 308 9.75 -0.32 16.25
CA ASN A 308 9.14 0.68 15.38
C ASN A 308 7.62 0.66 15.54
N PRO A 309 6.99 1.77 15.97
CA PRO A 309 5.54 1.91 15.94
C PRO A 309 5.01 1.81 14.52
N LEU A 310 3.83 1.20 14.35
CA LEU A 310 3.15 1.06 13.05
C LEU A 310 1.83 1.82 12.98
N ILE A 311 1.55 2.66 13.98
CA ILE A 311 0.32 3.44 14.05
C ILE A 311 0.25 4.37 12.83
N TYR A 312 -0.93 4.48 12.23
CA TYR A 312 -1.19 5.18 10.98
C TYR A 312 -0.33 4.63 9.82
N CYS A 313 -0.39 3.31 9.61
CA CYS A 313 0.19 2.67 8.43
C CYS A 313 -0.70 2.97 7.21
N ASN A 314 -0.40 4.06 6.49
CA ASN A 314 -1.28 4.58 5.44
C ASN A 314 -1.21 3.80 4.14
N ASP A 315 -0.09 3.12 3.85
CA ASP A 315 0.08 2.37 2.61
C ASP A 315 0.96 1.12 2.80
N ILE A 316 0.75 0.12 1.95
CA ILE A 316 1.48 -1.13 1.89
C ILE A 316 1.66 -1.54 0.43
N CYS A 317 2.85 -2.00 0.06
CA CYS A 317 3.12 -2.59 -1.26
C CYS A 317 4.06 -3.79 -1.16
N THR A 318 4.11 -4.60 -2.22
CA THR A 318 5.08 -5.69 -2.36
C THR A 318 5.94 -5.45 -3.60
N ASP A 319 7.19 -5.91 -3.55
CA ASP A 319 8.05 -5.99 -4.73
C ASP A 319 7.88 -7.31 -5.52
N GLY A 320 7.03 -8.20 -5.02
CA GLY A 320 6.79 -9.53 -5.60
C GLY A 320 7.94 -10.53 -5.41
N ALA A 321 9.00 -10.15 -4.71
CA ALA A 321 10.19 -10.96 -4.44
C ALA A 321 10.33 -11.32 -2.94
N GLY A 322 9.21 -11.27 -2.22
CA GLY A 322 9.16 -11.59 -0.79
C GLY A 322 9.54 -10.42 0.11
N ASN A 323 9.43 -9.18 -0.38
CA ASN A 323 9.43 -8.01 0.49
C ASN A 323 8.06 -7.33 0.51
N ILE A 324 7.67 -6.94 1.72
CA ILE A 324 6.53 -6.10 2.02
C ILE A 324 7.07 -4.77 2.53
N TRP A 325 6.60 -3.68 1.93
CA TRP A 325 6.99 -2.33 2.27
C TRP A 325 5.80 -1.62 2.89
N LEU A 326 6.01 -1.06 4.07
CA LEU A 326 5.01 -0.34 4.83
C LEU A 326 5.34 1.15 4.84
N CYS A 327 4.35 1.98 4.58
CA CYS A 327 4.48 3.43 4.69
C CYS A 327 3.67 3.91 5.89
N THR A 328 4.36 4.27 6.97
CA THR A 328 3.72 4.86 8.14
C THR A 328 3.65 6.38 7.98
N GLN A 329 2.65 7.00 8.60
CA GLN A 329 2.43 8.44 8.47
C GLN A 329 3.64 9.24 8.94
N ASN A 330 4.25 8.88 10.08
CA ASN A 330 5.28 9.66 10.75
C ASN A 330 6.62 8.93 10.93
N ASP A 331 6.62 7.60 10.90
CA ASP A 331 7.79 6.77 11.24
C ASP A 331 8.53 6.23 10.00
N GLY A 332 8.20 6.75 8.82
CA GLY A 332 8.89 6.48 7.56
C GLY A 332 8.44 5.21 6.86
N VAL A 333 9.39 4.58 6.16
CA VAL A 333 9.14 3.33 5.43
C VAL A 333 9.85 2.17 6.12
N LEU A 334 9.11 1.09 6.35
CA LEU A 334 9.61 -0.16 6.93
C LEU A 334 9.57 -1.28 5.89
N GLN A 335 10.66 -2.04 5.81
CA GLN A 335 10.72 -3.24 4.97
C GLN A 335 10.61 -4.49 5.84
N ILE A 336 9.76 -5.42 5.41
CA ILE A 336 9.59 -6.76 5.97
C ILE A 336 9.96 -7.78 4.88
N THR A 337 10.76 -8.77 5.24
CA THR A 337 11.16 -9.87 4.35
C THR A 337 10.42 -11.14 4.78
N THR A 338 9.60 -11.68 3.88
CA THR A 338 8.72 -12.84 4.10
C THR A 338 9.31 -14.22 3.77
N PRO A 339 10.36 -14.39 2.93
CA PRO A 339 10.97 -15.69 2.68
C PRO A 339 11.34 -16.43 3.97
N PRO A 340 11.18 -17.76 3.99
CA PRO A 340 11.42 -18.56 5.17
C PRO A 340 12.85 -18.37 5.69
N ILE A 341 12.96 -18.26 7.01
CA ILE A 341 14.23 -18.15 7.72
C ILE A 341 15.07 -19.40 7.44
N SER A 342 16.01 -19.34 6.51
CA SER A 342 17.02 -20.38 6.32
C SER A 342 18.18 -20.16 7.30
N LEU A 343 17.89 -20.19 8.59
CA LEU A 343 18.88 -20.28 9.66
C LEU A 343 18.43 -21.40 10.60
N GLN A 344 18.58 -22.64 10.15
CA GLN A 344 18.74 -23.74 11.10
C GLN A 344 20.10 -23.52 11.78
N THR A 345 20.11 -22.95 12.98
CA THR A 345 21.18 -23.25 13.92
C THR A 345 21.13 -24.76 14.17
N VAL A 346 22.01 -25.50 13.48
CA VAL A 346 22.32 -26.87 13.86
C VAL A 346 23.02 -26.79 15.21
N ALA A 347 22.23 -26.87 16.27
CA ALA A 347 22.73 -27.21 17.59
C ALA A 347 23.10 -28.70 17.58
N SER A 348 24.18 -29.06 16.87
CA SER A 348 24.84 -30.34 17.08
C SER A 348 26.14 -30.05 17.82
N GLY A 349 26.10 -30.22 19.14
CA GLY A 349 27.31 -30.48 19.90
C GLY A 349 27.96 -31.73 19.35
N LYS A 350 29.06 -31.55 18.60
CA LYS A 350 30.24 -32.41 18.57
C LYS A 350 31.27 -31.79 17.62
N SER A 351 32.44 -31.53 18.19
CA SER A 351 33.67 -31.17 17.50
C SER A 351 34.07 -32.25 16.48
N SER A 352 34.26 -31.85 15.23
CA SER A 352 35.19 -32.53 14.33
C SER A 352 35.62 -31.60 13.21
N GLU A 353 36.93 -31.45 13.15
CA GLU A 353 37.84 -30.81 12.19
C GLU A 353 37.31 -30.36 10.81
N CYS A 354 37.74 -29.16 10.42
CA CYS A 354 37.63 -28.58 9.08
C CYS A 354 38.60 -29.26 8.10
N PRO A 355 38.17 -29.63 6.89
CA PRO A 355 39.05 -29.71 5.73
C PRO A 355 38.79 -28.53 4.80
N TYR A 356 39.83 -27.70 4.67
CA TYR A 356 40.04 -26.80 3.54
C TYR A 356 40.02 -27.59 2.22
N HIS A 357 39.47 -26.97 1.17
CA HIS A 357 39.41 -27.36 -0.25
C HIS A 357 38.06 -27.89 -0.76
N GLN A 358 37.28 -26.99 -1.39
CA GLN A 358 36.87 -27.08 -2.80
C GLN A 358 35.90 -25.92 -3.11
N LEU A 359 36.45 -24.82 -3.64
CA LEU A 359 35.68 -23.87 -4.44
C LEU A 359 35.54 -24.49 -5.84
N ARG A 360 34.31 -24.78 -6.26
CA ARG A 360 33.97 -24.96 -7.67
C ARG A 360 33.02 -23.86 -8.07
N GLU A 361 33.46 -23.08 -9.06
CA GLU A 361 32.70 -22.06 -9.75
C GLU A 361 31.45 -22.66 -10.39
N CYS A 362 30.30 -22.04 -10.13
CA CYS A 362 29.12 -22.18 -10.97
C CYS A 362 28.86 -20.80 -11.59
N HIS A 363 29.40 -20.60 -12.79
CA HIS A 363 28.89 -19.58 -13.70
C HIS A 363 27.54 -20.06 -14.24
N THR A 364 26.46 -19.31 -13.99
CA THR A 364 25.53 -18.81 -15.02
C THR A 364 24.36 -18.04 -14.39
N ASN A 365 23.98 -16.98 -15.11
CA ASN A 365 22.77 -16.16 -15.04
C ASN A 365 22.65 -15.06 -13.96
N HIS A 366 22.89 -13.84 -14.46
CA HIS A 366 22.68 -12.55 -13.83
C HIS A 366 21.28 -12.40 -13.21
N ARG A 367 21.22 -12.31 -11.88
CA ARG A 367 20.34 -11.41 -11.14
C ARG A 367 21.11 -10.91 -9.92
N TRP A 368 21.19 -9.59 -9.80
CA TRP A 368 21.95 -8.91 -8.75
C TRP A 368 21.34 -9.22 -7.38
N SER A 369 22.10 -9.91 -6.53
CA SER A 369 21.87 -9.93 -5.08
C SER A 369 22.85 -8.96 -4.43
N MET A 370 22.31 -7.97 -3.73
CA MET A 370 23.07 -6.98 -2.97
C MET A 370 23.61 -7.66 -1.71
N VAL A 371 24.91 -7.99 -1.69
CA VAL A 371 25.60 -8.44 -0.48
C VAL A 371 26.26 -7.22 0.16
N LEU A 372 25.73 -6.77 1.30
CA LEU A 372 26.39 -5.80 2.17
C LEU A 372 27.62 -6.46 2.81
N ALA A 373 28.81 -6.16 2.31
CA ALA A 373 30.06 -6.48 2.98
C ALA A 373 30.34 -5.42 4.06
N GLY A 374 30.55 -5.90 5.28
CA GLY A 374 30.78 -5.09 6.46
C GLY A 374 32.07 -4.27 6.41
N THR A 375 32.03 -3.16 7.12
CA THR A 375 33.15 -2.28 7.45
C THR A 375 34.32 -3.03 8.09
N GLN A 376 35.49 -3.00 7.45
CA GLN A 376 36.78 -3.04 8.15
C GLN A 376 37.71 -1.96 7.61
N SER A 377 38.20 -1.15 8.53
CA SER A 377 39.24 -0.15 8.31
C SER A 377 40.56 -0.81 7.99
N ILE A 378 41.22 -0.40 6.90
CA ILE A 378 42.68 -0.50 6.78
C ILE A 378 43.19 0.82 6.18
N ARG A 379 43.91 1.58 7.01
CA ARG A 379 44.86 2.59 6.55
C ARG A 379 46.10 1.87 6.04
N SER A 380 46.52 2.14 4.81
CA SER A 380 47.93 2.34 4.49
C SER A 380 48.11 3.05 3.15
N SER A 381 49.11 3.91 3.17
CA SER A 381 49.60 4.89 2.20
C SER A 381 50.19 4.33 0.90
N ALA A 382 50.10 5.17 -0.14
CA ALA A 382 51.20 5.64 -1.02
C ALA A 382 51.10 5.28 -2.52
N LEU A 383 50.94 6.33 -3.35
CA LEU A 383 51.63 6.67 -4.61
C LEU A 383 50.76 7.72 -5.35
N GLN A 384 51.13 9.02 -5.34
CA GLN A 384 51.85 9.74 -6.42
C GLN A 384 51.24 9.50 -7.82
N GLN A 385 51.00 10.44 -8.72
CA GLN A 385 51.10 11.90 -8.87
C GLN A 385 50.58 12.15 -10.32
N ILE A 386 50.30 13.41 -10.71
CA ILE A 386 50.12 13.91 -12.11
C ILE A 386 48.66 13.76 -12.65
N HIS A 387 47.93 14.76 -13.15
CA HIS A 387 48.27 16.00 -13.87
C HIS A 387 47.28 17.17 -13.59
N ARG A 388 47.82 18.40 -13.58
CA ARG A 388 47.14 19.71 -13.68
C ARG A 388 46.55 19.96 -15.08
N CYS A 389 45.44 20.70 -15.14
CA CYS A 389 45.16 21.88 -16.02
C CYS A 389 43.99 22.65 -15.35
N HIS A 390 44.18 23.86 -14.79
CA HIS A 390 44.12 25.20 -15.44
C HIS A 390 42.81 25.43 -16.21
N LEU A 391 42.09 26.56 -16.17
CA LEU A 391 42.11 27.91 -15.55
C LEU A 391 40.70 28.46 -15.92
N LEU A 392 40.00 29.26 -15.13
CA LEU A 392 40.30 30.62 -14.67
C LEU A 392 39.68 30.90 -13.31
#